data_AF-A0AAN7RME3-F1
#
_entry.id   AF-A0AAN7RME3-F1
#
_cell.length_a   1.000
_cell.length_b   1.000
_cell.length_c   1.000
_cell.angle_alpha   90.00
_cell.angle_beta   90.00
_cell.angle_gamma   90.00
#
_symmetry.space_group_name_H-M   'P 1'
#
loop_
_entity.id
_entity.type
_entity.pdbx_description
1 polymer ?
#
loop_
_entity_poly.entity_id
_entity_poly.type
_entity_poly.pdbx_seq_one_letter_code
_entity_poly.pdbx_strand_id
1 'polypeptide(L)'
;MHRTCGGSKLKITCSQGQCRPWGNQQGKGGDDDLDFLENAIRLEVVSLLKKFFGGGLPPYISNFSSLTILSFGSNQIYGEIPAGIGNLVNLSILSLQDNRISGAIPSSIGKLRKLMKIYNLIVIA
;
A
#
# COMPACT_ATOMS: atom_id res chain seq x y z
N MET A 1 22.90 8.51 -4.62
CA MET A 1 22.17 8.63 -5.90
C MET A 1 20.68 8.52 -5.63
N HIS A 2 20.01 9.64 -5.35
CA HIS A 2 18.56 9.68 -5.19
C HIS A 2 17.91 9.80 -6.57
N ARG A 3 17.16 8.77 -6.99
CA ARG A 3 16.27 8.88 -8.15
C ARG A 3 14.91 9.33 -7.63
N THR A 4 14.71 10.63 -7.60
CA THR A 4 13.38 11.22 -7.45
C THR A 4 12.58 10.92 -8.72
N CYS A 5 11.40 10.30 -8.58
CA CYS A 5 10.38 10.39 -9.62
C CYS A 5 9.84 11.84 -9.62
N GLY A 6 10.56 12.73 -10.29
CA GLY A 6 10.14 14.11 -10.55
C GLY A 6 9.05 14.13 -11.63
N GLY A 7 7.90 14.70 -11.30
CA GLY A 7 6.77 14.87 -12.20
C GLY A 7 5.46 14.44 -11.53
N SER A 8 4.62 15.41 -11.20
CA SER A 8 3.33 15.24 -10.53
C SER A 8 2.46 14.17 -11.21
N LYS A 9 2.40 12.96 -10.62
CA LYS A 9 1.42 11.83 -10.77
C LYS A 9 2.16 10.48 -10.77
N LEU A 10 2.53 9.94 -9.60
CA LEU A 10 2.95 8.54 -9.55
C LEU A 10 1.73 7.61 -9.35
N LYS A 11 1.59 6.69 -10.32
CA LYS A 11 0.54 5.68 -10.49
C LYS A 11 1.27 4.35 -10.70
N ILE A 12 1.32 3.45 -9.71
CA ILE A 12 2.04 2.17 -9.87
C ILE A 12 1.04 1.03 -10.12
N THR A 13 1.12 0.45 -11.33
CA THR A 13 0.41 -0.77 -11.77
C THR A 13 1.48 -1.77 -12.22
N CYS A 14 1.59 -2.94 -11.58
CA CYS A 14 2.58 -3.97 -11.95
C CYS A 14 1.94 -5.34 -12.21
N SER A 15 1.31 -5.49 -13.38
CA SER A 15 1.26 -6.74 -14.17
C SER A 15 0.85 -6.38 -15.61
N GLN A 16 1.72 -6.74 -16.58
CA GLN A 16 1.67 -6.43 -18.03
C GLN A 16 2.01 -5.00 -18.50
N GLY A 17 3.21 -4.47 -18.18
CA GLY A 17 3.74 -3.33 -18.98
C GLY A 17 4.65 -2.29 -18.32
N GLN A 18 5.43 -2.67 -17.30
CA GLN A 18 6.64 -1.99 -16.82
C GLN A 18 6.49 -0.69 -15.99
N CYS A 19 6.60 -0.84 -14.66
CA CYS A 19 7.26 0.17 -13.81
C CYS A 19 8.59 -0.44 -13.31
N ARG A 20 9.75 0.18 -13.62
CA ARG A 20 11.05 -0.23 -13.07
C ARG A 20 11.83 0.98 -12.53
N PRO A 21 11.74 1.28 -11.22
CA PRO A 21 12.78 2.04 -10.52
C PRO A 21 13.95 1.12 -10.09
N TRP A 22 13.66 -0.15 -9.84
CA TRP A 22 14.64 -1.25 -9.66
C TRP A 22 14.32 -2.37 -10.65
N GLY A 23 15.35 -2.88 -11.31
CA GLY A 23 15.21 -3.79 -12.45
C GLY A 23 14.54 -5.11 -12.06
N ASN A 24 13.39 -5.46 -12.62
CA ASN A 24 12.80 -6.81 -12.55
C ASN A 24 12.58 -7.47 -11.18
N GLN A 25 12.93 -6.85 -10.06
CA GLN A 25 12.95 -7.57 -8.78
C GLN A 25 11.55 -7.67 -8.21
N GLN A 26 11.19 -8.91 -7.86
CA GLN A 26 10.17 -9.21 -6.86
C GLN A 26 10.71 -8.66 -5.52
N GLY A 27 9.83 -8.25 -4.60
CA GLY A 27 10.23 -8.00 -3.22
C GLY A 27 10.94 -9.22 -2.65
N LYS A 28 11.86 -9.00 -1.70
CA LYS A 28 12.63 -10.07 -1.06
C LYS A 28 11.96 -10.60 0.20
N GLY A 29 10.78 -10.09 0.54
CA GLY A 29 10.08 -10.40 1.79
C GLY A 29 10.66 -9.66 2.99
N GLY A 30 11.50 -8.65 2.75
CA GLY A 30 12.21 -7.89 3.78
C GLY A 30 11.45 -6.65 4.20
N ASP A 31 11.91 -6.01 5.28
CA ASP A 31 11.24 -4.85 5.89
C ASP A 31 11.34 -3.59 5.05
N ASP A 32 12.40 -3.49 4.25
CA ASP A 32 12.73 -2.36 3.37
C ASP A 32 12.03 -2.43 2.00
N ASP A 33 11.23 -3.47 1.75
CA ASP A 33 10.54 -3.68 0.48
C ASP A 33 9.54 -2.55 0.13
N LEU A 34 9.08 -1.78 1.11
CA LEU A 34 8.15 -0.64 0.94
C LEU A 34 8.82 0.75 1.05
N ASP A 35 10.13 0.84 1.29
CA ASP A 35 10.84 2.12 1.50
C ASP A 35 10.80 3.06 0.30
N PHE A 36 10.56 2.52 -0.89
CA PHE A 36 10.37 3.33 -2.11
C PHE A 36 9.18 4.31 -1.99
N LEU A 37 8.26 4.08 -1.04
CA LEU A 37 7.13 4.97 -0.76
C LEU A 37 7.54 6.23 0.02
N GLU A 38 8.64 6.21 0.76
CA GLU A 38 9.06 7.32 1.63
C GLU A 38 9.29 8.62 0.84
N ASN A 39 9.84 8.50 -0.36
CA ASN A 39 10.19 9.64 -1.22
C ASN A 39 9.06 10.03 -2.20
N ALA A 40 7.89 9.38 -2.11
CA ALA A 40 6.77 9.72 -2.97
C ALA A 40 6.15 11.04 -2.52
N ILE A 41 5.98 11.98 -3.46
CA ILE A 41 5.38 13.30 -3.17
C ILE A 41 3.84 13.24 -3.31
N ARG A 42 3.35 12.34 -4.16
CA ARG A 42 1.92 12.11 -4.41
C ARG A 42 1.70 10.70 -4.95
N LEU A 43 0.78 9.98 -4.32
CA LEU A 43 0.38 8.64 -4.71
C LEU A 43 -1.13 8.62 -4.95
N GLU A 44 -1.54 8.15 -6.13
CA GLU A 44 -2.97 8.02 -6.47
C GLU A 44 -3.41 6.56 -6.52
N VAL A 45 -2.53 5.68 -6.99
CA VAL A 45 -2.75 4.23 -7.08
C VAL A 45 -1.45 3.54 -6.77
N VAL A 46 -1.50 2.57 -5.86
CA VAL A 46 -0.40 1.61 -5.65
C VAL A 46 -0.96 0.20 -5.62
N SER A 47 -0.44 -0.63 -6.51
CA SER A 47 -0.81 -2.04 -6.61
C SER A 47 0.42 -2.92 -6.82
N LEU A 48 0.67 -3.80 -5.85
CA LEU A 48 1.72 -4.81 -5.85
C LEU A 48 1.01 -6.15 -5.66
N LEU A 49 0.73 -6.89 -6.72
CA LEU A 49 0.13 -8.23 -6.61
C LEU A 49 1.18 -9.28 -6.95
N LYS A 50 1.33 -10.29 -6.08
CA LYS A 50 2.13 -11.50 -6.36
C LYS A 50 3.60 -11.19 -6.65
N LYS A 51 4.27 -10.52 -5.72
CA LYS A 51 5.68 -10.12 -5.87
C LYS A 51 6.51 -10.28 -4.59
N PHE A 52 6.09 -11.10 -3.63
CA PHE A 52 6.85 -11.40 -2.40
C PHE A 52 7.24 -10.17 -1.55
N PHE A 53 6.59 -9.01 -1.71
CA PHE A 53 6.89 -7.82 -0.89
C PHE A 53 6.66 -8.11 0.59
N GLY A 54 7.64 -7.80 1.44
CA GLY A 54 7.55 -7.87 2.90
C GLY A 54 7.37 -6.51 3.55
N GLY A 55 7.66 -6.47 4.86
CA GLY A 55 7.58 -5.27 5.68
C GLY A 55 6.18 -4.94 6.17
N GLY A 56 6.13 -3.99 7.10
CA GLY A 56 4.88 -3.42 7.59
C GLY A 56 4.39 -2.27 6.73
N LEU A 57 3.08 -2.01 6.77
CA LEU A 57 2.54 -0.79 6.16
C LEU A 57 3.17 0.44 6.85
N PRO A 58 3.93 1.27 6.14
CA PRO A 58 4.60 2.39 6.79
C PRO A 58 3.57 3.43 7.26
N PRO A 59 3.73 4.02 8.46
CA PRO A 59 2.76 5.00 8.98
C PRO A 59 2.53 6.20 8.04
N TYR A 60 3.58 6.63 7.34
CA TYR A 60 3.53 7.73 6.38
C TYR A 60 2.69 7.43 5.14
N ILE A 61 2.25 6.19 4.90
CA ILE A 61 1.27 5.87 3.84
C ILE A 61 -0.01 6.70 4.00
N SER A 62 -0.33 7.08 5.23
CA SER A 62 -1.46 7.92 5.62
C SER A 62 -1.37 9.36 5.12
N ASN A 63 -0.19 9.81 4.66
CA ASN A 63 0.02 11.16 4.14
C ASN A 63 -0.47 11.31 2.68
N PHE A 64 -0.72 10.19 1.99
CA PHE A 64 -1.16 10.20 0.59
C PHE A 64 -2.68 10.40 0.50
N SER A 65 -3.17 11.60 0.84
CA SER A 65 -4.60 11.94 0.78
C SER A 65 -5.23 11.81 -0.61
N SER A 66 -4.41 11.80 -1.67
CA SER A 66 -4.83 11.54 -3.06
C SER A 66 -4.98 10.05 -3.40
N LEU A 67 -4.61 9.14 -2.50
CA LEU A 67 -4.64 7.71 -2.76
C LEU A 67 -6.07 7.21 -2.89
N THR A 68 -6.32 6.49 -3.98
CA THR A 68 -7.63 5.92 -4.33
C THR A 68 -7.62 4.40 -4.26
N ILE A 69 -6.48 3.76 -4.58
CA ILE A 69 -6.34 2.30 -4.57
C ILE A 69 -5.05 1.94 -3.83
N LEU A 70 -5.18 1.14 -2.78
CA LEU A 70 -4.09 0.47 -2.06
C LEU A 70 -4.31 -1.04 -2.15
N SER A 71 -3.50 -1.73 -2.97
CA SER A 71 -3.64 -3.16 -3.20
C SER A 71 -2.31 -3.89 -3.08
N PHE A 72 -2.08 -4.54 -1.95
CA PHE A 72 -0.92 -5.40 -1.69
C PHE A 72 -1.30 -6.87 -1.53
N GLY A 73 -2.44 -7.29 -2.08
CA GLY A 73 -2.90 -8.67 -1.99
C GLY A 73 -1.88 -9.71 -2.47
N SER A 74 -1.83 -10.86 -1.79
CA SER A 74 -0.93 -11.98 -2.10
C SER A 74 0.57 -11.60 -2.05
N ASN A 75 1.01 -11.03 -0.94
CA ASN A 75 2.43 -10.77 -0.63
C ASN A 75 2.77 -11.28 0.79
N GLN A 76 3.85 -10.75 1.39
CA GLN A 76 4.33 -11.09 2.73
C GLN A 76 4.25 -9.88 3.69
N ILE A 77 3.37 -8.91 3.40
CA ILE A 77 3.18 -7.72 4.26
C ILE A 77 2.72 -8.17 5.63
N TYR A 78 3.26 -7.59 6.71
CA TYR A 78 2.96 -8.01 8.08
C TYR A 78 2.69 -6.83 9.02
N GLY A 79 2.35 -7.14 10.28
CA GLY A 79 2.07 -6.14 11.30
C GLY A 79 0.68 -5.54 11.15
N GLU A 80 0.44 -4.40 11.79
CA GLU A 80 -0.90 -3.81 11.90
C GLU A 80 -1.20 -2.80 10.78
N ILE A 81 -2.50 -2.59 10.51
CA ILE A 81 -2.94 -1.47 9.68
C ILE A 81 -2.77 -0.18 10.49
N PRO A 82 -2.02 0.83 10.02
CA PRO A 82 -1.82 2.06 10.77
C PRO A 82 -3.15 2.78 11.04
N ALA A 83 -3.33 3.30 12.26
CA ALA A 83 -4.52 4.08 12.61
C ALA A 83 -4.72 5.32 11.72
N GLY A 84 -3.65 5.82 11.10
CA GLY A 84 -3.68 6.89 10.11
C GLY A 84 -4.40 6.53 8.80
N ILE A 85 -4.78 5.27 8.57
CA ILE A 85 -5.52 4.83 7.36
C ILE A 85 -6.78 5.68 7.12
N GLY A 86 -7.43 6.18 8.17
CA GLY A 86 -8.60 7.06 8.10
C GLY A 86 -8.34 8.44 7.46
N ASN A 87 -7.08 8.83 7.25
CA ASN A 87 -6.70 10.06 6.55
C ASN A 87 -6.78 9.91 5.03
N LEU A 88 -6.86 8.67 4.51
CA LEU A 88 -6.95 8.37 3.09
C LEU A 88 -8.38 8.55 2.57
N VAL A 89 -8.96 9.74 2.77
CA VAL A 89 -10.39 10.04 2.53
C VAL A 89 -10.86 9.79 1.08
N ASN A 90 -9.93 9.65 0.14
CA ASN A 90 -10.20 9.33 -1.26
C ASN A 90 -10.09 7.83 -1.60
N LEU A 91 -9.69 6.99 -0.64
CA LEU A 91 -9.50 5.56 -0.84
C LEU A 91 -10.83 4.88 -1.14
N SER A 92 -10.86 4.17 -2.27
CA SER A 92 -12.02 3.39 -2.73
C SER A 92 -11.80 1.88 -2.66
N ILE A 93 -10.54 1.44 -2.73
CA ILE A 93 -10.16 0.03 -2.66
C ILE A 93 -9.01 -0.15 -1.68
N LEU A 94 -9.24 -0.99 -0.67
CA LEU A 94 -8.21 -1.50 0.25
C LEU A 94 -8.13 -3.03 0.11
N SER A 95 -6.99 -3.53 -0.36
CA SER A 95 -6.77 -4.94 -0.67
C SER A 95 -5.47 -5.41 -0.01
N LEU A 96 -5.61 -6.13 1.11
CA LEU A 96 -4.53 -6.67 1.94
C LEU A 96 -4.68 -8.18 2.18
N GLN A 97 -5.60 -8.85 1.49
CA GLN A 97 -5.80 -10.30 1.56
C GLN A 97 -4.53 -11.09 1.23
N ASP A 98 -4.43 -12.31 1.74
CA ASP A 98 -3.28 -13.20 1.54
C ASP A 98 -1.94 -12.53 1.91
N ASN A 99 -1.92 -11.86 3.06
CA ASN A 99 -0.72 -11.31 3.71
C ASN A 99 -0.64 -11.81 5.16
N ARG A 100 0.37 -11.38 5.90
CA ARG A 100 0.60 -11.68 7.33
C ARG A 100 0.21 -10.50 8.23
N ILE A 101 -0.77 -9.69 7.80
CA ILE A 101 -1.32 -8.59 8.60
C ILE A 101 -1.93 -9.15 9.89
N SER A 102 -1.70 -8.47 11.01
CA SER A 102 -2.20 -8.81 12.34
C SER A 102 -2.86 -7.58 13.00
N GLY A 103 -3.37 -7.75 14.22
CA GLY A 103 -4.03 -6.68 14.96
C GLY A 103 -5.47 -6.42 14.50
N ALA A 104 -6.11 -5.43 15.12
CA ALA A 104 -7.49 -5.05 14.81
C ALA A 104 -7.55 -4.10 13.60
N ILE A 105 -8.66 -4.12 12.86
CA ILE A 105 -8.94 -3.08 11.87
C ILE A 105 -9.15 -1.76 12.63
N PRO A 106 -8.37 -0.69 12.36
CA PRO A 106 -8.53 0.56 13.08
C PRO A 106 -9.92 1.15 12.90
N SER A 107 -10.54 1.64 13.98
CA SER A 107 -11.85 2.30 13.94
C SER A 107 -11.88 3.52 13.01
N SER A 108 -10.72 4.11 12.74
CA SER A 108 -10.54 5.19 11.76
C SER A 108 -10.92 4.81 10.33
N ILE A 109 -11.01 3.51 10.00
CA ILE A 109 -11.53 3.03 8.71
C ILE A 109 -12.94 3.58 8.43
N GLY A 110 -13.74 3.85 9.48
CA GLY A 110 -15.08 4.43 9.36
C GLY A 110 -15.08 5.86 8.79
N LYS A 111 -13.93 6.54 8.74
CA LYS A 111 -13.78 7.85 8.08
C LYS A 111 -13.73 7.75 6.55
N LEU A 112 -13.46 6.57 5.99
CA LEU A 112 -13.25 6.36 4.57
C LEU A 112 -14.58 6.26 3.80
N ARG A 113 -15.25 7.40 3.63
CA ARG A 113 -16.59 7.49 3.02
C ARG A 113 -16.66 7.00 1.57
N LYS A 114 -15.53 6.95 0.87
CA LYS A 114 -15.45 6.47 -0.53
C LYS A 114 -15.05 5.00 -0.66
N LEU A 115 -14.79 4.32 0.46
CA LEU A 115 -14.33 2.94 0.46
C LEU A 115 -15.46 2.01 0.03
N MET A 116 -15.30 1.37 -1.12
CA MET A 116 -16.30 0.48 -1.72
C MET A 116 -15.94 -0.99 -1.51
N LYS A 117 -14.65 -1.31 -1.45
CA LYS A 117 -14.15 -2.68 -1.38
C LYS A 117 -13.04 -2.78 -0.34
N ILE A 118 -13.22 -3.73 0.58
CA ILE A 118 -12.21 -4.15 1.55
C ILE A 118 -12.00 -5.64 1.36
N TYR A 119 -10.76 -6.03 1.09
CA TYR A 119 -10.33 -7.42 1.07
C TYR A 119 -9.24 -7.57 2.15
N ASN A 120 -9.59 -8.14 3.30
CA ASN A 120 -8.68 -8.45 4.40
C ASN A 120 -9.09 -9.78 5.05
N LEU A 121 -8.14 -10.53 5.60
CA LEU A 121 -8.32 -11.89 6.12
C LEU A 121 -8.47 -11.99 7.65
N ILE A 122 -8.42 -10.87 8.38
CA ILE A 122 -8.60 -10.91 9.84
C ILE A 122 -9.64 -9.87 10.26
N VAL A 123 -10.88 -10.34 10.38
CA VAL A 123 -11.89 -9.72 11.23
C VAL A 123 -11.92 -10.58 12.49
N ILE A 124 -11.26 -10.13 13.56
CA ILE A 124 -11.65 -10.55 14.90
C ILE A 124 -12.27 -9.31 15.51
N ALA A 125 -13.61 -9.32 15.57
CA ALA A 125 -14.38 -8.38 16.37
C ALA A 125 -14.24 -8.74 17.85
#